data_AF-A0A2V7I1U8-F1
#
_entry.id   AF-A0A2V7I1U8-F1
#
_cell.length_a   1.000
_cell.length_b   1.000
_cell.length_c   1.000
_cell.angle_alpha   90.00
_cell.angle_beta   90.00
_cell.angle_gamma   90.00
#
_symmetry.space_group_name_H-M   'P 1'
#
loop_
_entity.id
_entity.type
_entity.pdbx_description
1 polymer ?
#
loop_
_entity_poly.entity_id
_entity_poly.type
_entity_poly.pdbx_seq_one_letter_code
_entity_poly.pdbx_strand_id
1 'polypeptide(L)' 'LTVYDMVKAVDRGVVLTDLCLVEKSGGKSGHWRRKQ' A
#
# COMPACT_ATOMS: atom_id res chain seq x y z
N LEU A 1 -8.61 0.35 0.85
CA LEU A 1 -10.07 0.07 0.96
C LEU A 1 -10.84 1.27 1.51
N THR A 2 -10.46 1.85 2.66
CA THR A 2 -11.11 3.05 3.22
C THR A 2 -10.97 4.30 2.34
N VAL A 3 -9.80 4.51 1.73
CA VAL A 3 -9.60 5.62 0.77
C VAL A 3 -10.39 5.40 -0.52
N TYR A 4 -10.52 4.15 -0.98
CA TYR A 4 -11.34 3.83 -2.15
C TYR A 4 -12.81 4.17 -1.89
N ASP A 5 -13.32 3.87 -0.69
CA ASP A 5 -14.71 4.16 -0.35
C ASP A 5 -15.01 5.67 -0.27
N MET A 6 -14.04 6.49 0.14
CA MET A 6 -14.16 7.96 0.14
C MET A 6 -14.03 8.59 -1.25
N VAL A 7 -13.31 7.96 -2.18
CA VAL A 7 -13.01 8.54 -3.51
C VAL A 7 -13.86 7.91 -4.63
N LYS A 8 -14.52 6.76 -4.40
CA LYS A 8 -15.40 6.11 -5.40
C LYS A 8 -16.59 6.98 -5.85
N ALA A 9 -16.94 7.99 -5.07
CA ALA A 9 -18.00 8.94 -5.41
C ALA A 9 -17.55 9.98 -6.45
N VAL A 10 -16.24 10.18 -6.60
CA VAL A 10 -15.64 11.18 -7.50
C VAL A 10 -15.26 10.55 -8.84
N ASP A 11 -14.76 9.31 -8.85
CA ASP A 11 -14.47 8.58 -10.07
C ASP A 11 -14.53 7.05 -9.84
N ARG A 12 -15.15 6.31 -10.76
CA ARG A 12 -15.22 4.83 -10.70
C ARG A 12 -13.96 4.17 -11.27
N GLY A 13 -13.09 4.92 -11.92
CA GLY A 13 -11.81 4.47 -12.48
C GLY A 13 -10.63 4.53 -11.51
N VAL A 14 -10.86 4.71 -10.21
CA VAL A 14 -9.77 4.84 -9.22
C VAL A 14 -8.96 3.55 -9.15
N VAL A 15 -7.73 3.59 -9.68
CA VAL A 15 -6.77 2.49 -9.57
C VAL A 15 -5.77 2.85 -8.48
N LEU A 16 -5.61 1.98 -7.48
CA LEU A 16 -4.51 2.13 -6.53
C LEU A 16 -3.21 1.69 -7.22
N THR A 17 -2.42 2.66 -7.67
CA THR A 17 -1.06 2.42 -8.17
C THR A 17 -0.06 2.44 -6.99
N ASP A 18 1.11 1.83 -7.18
CA ASP A 18 2.27 1.95 -6.27
C ASP A 18 2.11 1.32 -4.86
N LEU A 19 1.18 0.39 -4.70
CA LEU A 19 1.08 -0.43 -3.49
C LEU A 19 2.31 -1.32 -3.34
N CYS A 20 3.12 -1.04 -2.32
CA CYS A 20 4.36 -1.75 -2.07
C CYS A 20 4.66 -1.80 -0.57
N LEU A 21 5.45 -2.80 -0.17
CA LEU A 21 5.96 -2.91 1.19
C LEU A 21 7.10 -1.90 1.39
N VAL A 22 6.95 -1.00 2.35
CA VAL A 22 8.00 -0.02 2.71
C VAL A 22 8.95 -0.62 3.73
N GLU A 23 8.40 -1.35 4.70
CA GLU A 23 9.15 -1.96 5.79
C GLU A 23 8.44 -3.21 6.29
N LYS A 24 9.23 -4.20 6.69
CA LYS A 24 8.78 -5.36 7.44
C LYS A 24 9.78 -5.63 8.55
N SER A 25 9.29 -5.74 9.77
CA SER A 25 10.06 -6.20 10.92
C SER A 25 9.56 -7.58 11.37
N GLY A 26 10.49 -8.47 11.75
CA GLY A 26 10.17 -9.74 12.40
C GLY A 26 10.01 -10.96 11.49
N GLY A 27 10.16 -12.13 12.12
CA GLY A 27 10.27 -13.45 11.49
C GLY A 27 11.71 -13.88 11.24
N LYS A 28 11.90 -15.12 10.74
CA LYS A 28 13.23 -15.70 10.42
C LYS A 28 14.06 -14.82 9.46
N SER A 29 13.39 -13.93 8.72
CA SER A 29 13.96 -13.01 7.73
C SER A 29 14.55 -11.71 8.31
N GLY A 30 14.30 -11.39 9.58
CA GLY A 30 14.77 -10.14 10.21
C GLY A 30 14.07 -8.87 9.73
N HIS A 31 14.73 -7.72 9.90
CA HIS A 31 14.24 -6.42 9.42
C HIS A 31 14.54 -6.25 7.93
N TRP A 32 13.49 -6.02 7.16
CA TRP A 32 13.55 -5.68 5.74
C TRP A 32 13.01 -4.28 5.52
N ARG A 33 13.78 -3.45 4.81
CA ARG A 33 13.40 -2.08 4.45
C ARG A 33 13.64 -1.89 2.95
N ARG A 34 12.65 -1.35 2.25
CA ARG A 34 12.81 -1.02 0.84
C ARG A 34 13.85 0.11 0.73
N LYS A 35 14.97 -0.13 0.05
CA LYS A 35 15.90 0.92 -0.36
C LYS A 35 15.29 1.63 -1.56
N GLN A 36 15.05 2.94 -1.44
CA GLN A 36 14.68 3.78 -2.58
C GLN A 36 15.83 3.87 -3.58
#